data_AF-A0A842U480-F1
#
_entry.id   AF-A0A842U480-F1
#
_cell.length_a   1.000
_cell.length_b   1.000
_cell.length_c   1.000
_cell.angle_alpha   90.00
_cell.angle_beta   90.00
_cell.angle_gamma   90.00
#
_symmetry.space_group_name_H-M   'P 1'
#
loop_
_entity.id
_entity.type
_entity.pdbx_description
1 polymer ?
#
loop_
_entity_poly.entity_id
_entity_poly.type
_entity_poly.pdbx_seq_one_letter_code
_entity_poly.pdbx_strand_id
1 'polypeptide(L)' 'MLPIGPLMIEHRLIERMVDVLKAELDKIKKTGEVDPFFIDLSVDFFRTYADETHHGKEEDILFRELKKKSLNPEHEKM' A
#
# COMPACT_ATOMS: atom_id res chain seq x y z
N MET A 1 10.88 19.27 1.28
CA MET A 1 10.28 18.21 0.43
C MET A 1 8.78 18.24 0.65
N LEU A 2 7.95 18.15 -0.38
CA LEU A 2 6.50 18.06 -0.17
C LEU A 2 6.14 16.68 0.42
N PRO A 3 5.19 16.58 1.37
CA PRO A 3 4.79 15.31 2.00
C PRO A 3 4.39 14.20 1.01
N ILE A 4 3.93 14.57 -0.19
CA ILE A 4 3.55 13.64 -1.25
C ILE A 4 4.73 12.84 -1.84
N GLY A 5 5.95 13.39 -1.84
CA GLY A 5 7.12 12.74 -2.44
C GLY A 5 7.40 11.35 -1.82
N PRO A 6 7.56 11.27 -0.49
CA PRO A 6 7.68 9.99 0.22
C PRO A 6 6.54 9.01 -0.06
N LEU A 7 5.27 9.45 -0.04
CA LEU A 7 4.13 8.56 -0.32
C LEU A 7 4.17 7.97 -1.73
N MET A 8 4.60 8.75 -2.73
CA MET A 8 4.76 8.22 -4.09
C MET A 8 5.86 7.15 -4.18
N ILE A 9 6.93 7.28 -3.39
CA ILE A 9 7.98 6.25 -3.31
C ILE A 9 7.43 4.98 -2.64
N GLU A 10 6.64 5.14 -1.58
CA GLU A 10 5.98 4.05 -0.86
C GLU A 10 5.01 3.28 -1.75
N HIS A 11 4.19 3.97 -2.55
CA HIS A 11 3.36 3.34 -3.59
C HIS A 11 4.17 2.46 -4.53
N ARG A 12 5.31 2.94 -5.03
CA ARG A 12 6.15 2.14 -5.93
C ARG A 12 6.73 0.90 -5.24
N LEU A 13 6.99 0.95 -3.93
CA LEU A 13 7.42 -0.24 -3.21
C LEU A 13 6.28 -1.25 -3.04
N ILE A 14 5.07 -0.78 -2.71
CA ILE A 14 3.88 -1.62 -2.59
C ILE A 14 3.55 -2.29 -3.93
N GLU A 15 3.55 -1.54 -5.03
CA GLU A 15 3.36 -2.08 -6.39
C GLU A 15 4.39 -3.18 -6.73
N ARG A 16 5.67 -2.98 -6.37
CA ARG A 16 6.70 -4.00 -6.57
C ARG A 16 6.41 -5.27 -5.78
N MET A 17 5.94 -5.16 -4.54
CA MET A 17 5.56 -6.33 -3.75
C MET A 17 4.37 -7.07 -4.36
N VAL A 18 3.40 -6.34 -4.92
CA VAL A 18 2.26 -6.93 -5.66
C VAL A 18 2.76 -7.72 -6.89
N ASP A 19 3.75 -7.22 -7.61
CA ASP A 19 4.31 -7.95 -8.76
C ASP A 19 5.06 -9.22 -8.34
N VAL A 20 5.77 -9.20 -7.21
CA VAL A 20 6.40 -10.40 -6.64
C VAL A 20 5.33 -11.43 -6.24
N LEU A 21 4.22 -11.00 -5.62
CA LEU A 21 3.09 -11.87 -5.30
C LEU A 21 2.46 -12.52 -6.54
N LYS A 22 2.30 -11.77 -7.64
CA LYS A 22 1.80 -12.34 -8.91
C LYS A 22 2.71 -13.44 -9.42
N ALA A 23 4.03 -13.22 -9.38
CA ALA A 23 5.00 -14.21 -9.82
C ALA A 23 4.96 -15.48 -8.96
N GLU A 24 4.84 -15.35 -7.62
CA GLU A 24 4.71 -16.51 -6.74
C GLU A 24 3.39 -17.24 -6.98
N LEU A 25 2.28 -16.53 -7.19
CA LEU A 25 1.00 -17.14 -7.55
C LEU A 25 1.10 -17.97 -8.83
N ASP A 26 1.78 -17.46 -9.86
CA ASP A 26 1.98 -18.20 -11.11
C ASP A 26 2.87 -19.43 -10.93
N LYS A 27 3.89 -19.36 -10.06
CA LYS A 27 4.73 -20.50 -9.69
C LYS A 27 3.93 -21.56 -8.94
N ILE A 28 3.12 -21.17 -7.95
CA ILE A 28 2.24 -22.08 -7.19
C ILE A 28 1.28 -22.79 -8.16
N LYS A 29 0.65 -22.05 -9.09
CA LYS A 29 -0.26 -22.65 -10.09
C LYS A 29 0.41 -23.68 -10.99
N LYS A 30 1.69 -23.47 -11.34
CA LYS A 30 2.44 -24.37 -12.24
C LYS A 30 2.99 -25.60 -11.53
N THR A 31 3.43 -25.45 -10.28
CA THR A 31 4.20 -26.48 -9.55
C THR A 31 3.38 -27.18 -8.47
N GLY A 32 2.33 -26.53 -7.96
CA GLY A 32 1.59 -26.98 -6.77
C GLY A 32 2.35 -26.76 -5.46
N GLU A 33 3.57 -26.21 -5.51
CA GLU A 33 4.41 -25.98 -4.33
C GLU A 33 4.15 -24.59 -3.75
N VAL A 34 3.96 -24.52 -2.43
CA VAL A 34 3.77 -23.28 -1.68
C VAL A 34 4.96 -23.08 -0.76
N ASP A 35 5.46 -21.85 -0.69
CA ASP A 35 6.41 -21.41 0.33
C ASP A 35 5.66 -20.64 1.44
N PRO A 36 5.37 -21.26 2.59
CA PRO A 36 4.62 -20.62 3.66
C PRO A 36 5.36 -19.41 4.26
N PHE A 37 6.69 -19.43 4.30
CA PHE A 37 7.47 -18.34 4.85
C PHE A 37 7.37 -17.09 4.00
N PHE A 38 7.42 -17.24 2.67
CA PHE A 38 7.17 -16.13 1.75
C PHE A 38 5.76 -15.54 1.91
N ILE A 39 4.74 -16.38 2.13
CA ILE A 39 3.36 -15.92 2.38
C ILE A 39 3.29 -15.11 3.67
N ASP A 40 3.87 -15.61 4.77
CA ASP A 40 3.90 -14.89 6.04
C ASP A 40 4.59 -13.53 5.93
N LEU A 41 5.75 -13.47 5.26
CA LEU A 41 6.45 -12.21 4.98
C LEU A 41 5.61 -11.25 4.15
N SER A 42 4.87 -11.77 3.17
CA SER A 42 4.01 -10.93 2.33
C SER A 42 2.87 -10.34 3.15
N VAL A 43 2.23 -11.15 4.00
CA VAL A 43 1.16 -10.68 4.89
C VAL A 43 1.66 -9.61 5.87
N ASP A 44 2.82 -9.83 6.48
CA ASP A 44 3.47 -8.83 7.35
C ASP A 44 3.74 -7.52 6.62
N PHE A 45 4.29 -7.58 5.40
CA PHE A 45 4.54 -6.40 4.59
C PHE A 45 3.26 -5.57 4.37
N PHE A 46 2.14 -6.18 3.97
CA PHE A 46 0.92 -5.42 3.75
C PHE A 46 0.35 -4.84 5.04
N ARG A 47 0.35 -5.59 6.14
CA ARG A 47 -0.17 -5.11 7.42
C ARG A 47 0.66 -3.96 8.00
N THR A 48 1.98 -4.12 8.05
CA THR A 48 2.84 -3.15 8.74
C THR A 48 3.26 -2.02 7.81
N TYR A 49 3.68 -2.33 6.57
CA TYR A 49 4.20 -1.32 5.66
C TYR A 49 3.10 -0.60 4.87
N ALA A 50 2.17 -1.34 4.28
CA ALA A 50 1.09 -0.71 3.50
C ALA A 50 0.03 -0.09 4.41
N ASP A 51 -0.51 -0.84 5.37
CA ASP A 51 -1.60 -0.34 6.21
C ASP A 51 -1.09 0.60 7.32
N GLU A 52 -0.39 0.08 8.32
CA GLU A 52 -0.01 0.89 9.49
C GLU A 52 0.91 2.07 9.14
N THR A 53 1.85 1.88 8.21
CA THR A 53 2.85 2.90 7.88
C THR A 53 2.38 3.84 6.77
N HIS A 54 1.96 3.31 5.62
CA HIS A 54 1.60 4.12 4.48
C HIS A 54 0.18 4.70 4.63
N HIS A 55 -0.85 3.86 4.77
CA HIS A 55 -2.23 4.35 4.98
C HIS A 55 -2.35 5.13 6.29
N GLY A 56 -1.62 4.77 7.35
CA GLY A 56 -1.59 5.58 8.59
C GLY A 56 -1.20 7.05 8.36
N LYS A 57 -0.25 7.34 7.45
CA LYS A 57 0.09 8.73 7.09
C LYS A 57 -1.04 9.41 6.34
N GLU A 58 -1.72 8.68 5.47
CA GLU A 58 -2.83 9.20 4.69
C GLU A 58 -4.03 9.47 5.59
N GLU A 59 -4.54 8.47 6.30
CA GLU A 59 -5.76 8.54 7.10
C GLU A 59 -5.60 9.43 8.34
N ASP A 60 -4.56 9.19 9.15
CA ASP A 60 -4.42 9.86 10.44
C ASP A 60 -3.85 11.27 10.34
N ILE A 61 -3.22 11.61 9.22
CA ILE A 61 -2.58 12.92 9.04
C ILE A 61 -3.18 13.63 7.83
N LEU A 62 -2.93 13.16 6.61
CA LEU A 62 -3.22 13.96 5.41
C LEU A 62 -4.70 14.15 5.14
N PHE A 63 -5.50 13.09 5.19
CA PHE A 63 -6.94 13.14 4.99
C PHE A 63 -7.64 13.85 6.15
N ARG A 64 -7.17 13.64 7.38
CA ARG A 64 -7.65 14.42 8.55
C ARG A 64 -7.44 15.92 8.35
N GLU A 65 -6.26 16.35 7.90
CA GLU A 65 -5.99 17.77 7.64
C GLU A 65 -6.69 18.28 6.37
N LEU A 66 -6.88 17.42 5.36
CA LEU A 66 -7.62 17.76 4.14
C LEU A 66 -9.07 18.13 4.46
N LYS A 67 -9.74 17.39 5.35
CA LYS A 67 -11.11 17.65 5.80
C LYS A 67 -11.31 19.03 6.46
N LYS A 68 -10.23 19.68 6.92
CA LYS A 68 -10.29 21.02 7.52
C LYS A 68 -10.24 22.14 6.47
N LYS A 69 -9.96 21.81 5.21
CA LYS A 69 -9.86 22.80 4.14
C LYS A 69 -11.22 22.99 3.47
N SER A 70 -11.53 24.23 3.08
CA SER A 70 -12.63 24.49 2.17
C SER A 70 -12.30 23.95 0.79
N LEU A 71 -12.94 22.85 0.41
CA LEU A 71 -12.81 22.24 -0.90
C LEU A 71 -13.97 22.68 -1.80
N ASN A 72 -13.73 22.67 -3.11
CA ASN A 72 -14.82 22.78 -4.06
C ASN A 72 -15.74 21.56 -3.92
N PRO A 73 -17.06 21.69 -4.09
CA PRO A 73 -18.01 20.57 -3.93
C PRO A 73 -17.71 19.34 -4.80
N GLU A 74 -16.99 19.52 -5.92
CA GLU A 74 -16.53 18.43 -6.79
C GLU A 74 -15.41 17.60 -6.13
N HIS A 75 -14.52 18.24 -5.37
CA HIS A 75 -13.38 17.58 -4.72
C HIS A 75 -13.72 16.99 -3.34
N GLU A 76 -14.88 17.31 -2.77
CA GLU A 76 -15.33 16.81 -1.46
C GLU A 76 -16.10 15.47 -1.57
N LYS A 77 -16.51 15.09 -2.78
CA LYS A 77 -17.31 13.88 -3.06
C LYS A 77 -16.48 12.64 -3.44
N MET A 78 -15.16 12.78 -3.59
CA MET A 78 -14.25 11.66 -3.84
C MET A 78 -13.83 11.03 -2.52
#